data_AF-A0A291QZ61-F1
#
_entry.id   AF-A0A291QZ61-F1
#
_cell.length_a   1.000
_cell.length_b   1.000
_cell.length_c   1.000
_cell.angle_alpha   90.00
_cell.angle_beta   90.00
_cell.angle_gamma   90.00
#
_symmetry.space_group_name_H-M   'P 1'
#
loop_
_entity.id
_entity.type
_entity.pdbx_description
1 polymer ?
#
loop_
_entity_poly.entity_id
_entity_poly.type
_entity_poly.pdbx_seq_one_letter_code
_entity_poly.pdbx_strand_id
1 'polypeptide(L)'
;MRSLEFKSDVHSIDYLVPGLPRRDINRERRSSIHGFPVYIRKKDRHMILPNYISNRQAEITTSFMNLMEEHLSELQQLKAEKRFSVKDFAKMLYIQARHLTNTITLTTGKSPCEWMESRIIEEASRMLKETKMPVADIGNRFGFSDPSNFTKFFKGMVGITPLNFRKHVELAKI
;
A
#
# COMPACT_ATOMS: atom_id res chain seq x y z
N MET A 1 15.14 -38.96 -14.76
CA MET A 1 14.36 -37.97 -13.96
C MET A 1 15.38 -37.12 -13.21
N ARG A 2 15.89 -36.02 -13.79
CA ARG A 2 15.37 -34.61 -13.69
C ARG A 2 15.10 -34.26 -12.22
N SER A 3 15.75 -33.30 -11.56
CA SER A 3 16.47 -32.09 -12.01
C SER A 3 17.48 -31.71 -10.90
N LEU A 4 18.77 -31.59 -11.18
CA LEU A 4 19.50 -30.34 -11.48
C LEU A 4 19.27 -29.21 -10.46
N GLU A 5 20.19 -29.16 -9.49
CA GLU A 5 20.54 -27.97 -8.72
C GLU A 5 21.08 -26.88 -9.65
N PHE A 6 20.66 -25.63 -9.42
CA PHE A 6 21.30 -24.44 -9.97
C PHE A 6 21.62 -23.49 -8.81
N LYS A 7 22.90 -23.39 -8.47
CA LYS A 7 23.48 -22.33 -7.64
C LYS A 7 24.06 -21.26 -8.57
N SER A 8 23.72 -20.00 -8.33
CA SER A 8 24.53 -18.80 -8.61
C SER A 8 23.66 -17.57 -8.27
N ASP A 9 23.93 -16.85 -7.18
CA ASP A 9 24.99 -15.85 -6.96
C ASP A 9 24.52 -14.41 -7.25
N VAL A 10 24.74 -13.56 -6.22
CA VAL A 10 25.38 -12.24 -6.31
C VAL A 10 24.52 -10.99 -6.64
N HIS A 11 24.51 -10.09 -5.62
CA HIS A 11 24.42 -8.62 -5.64
C HIS A 11 23.02 -7.97 -5.71
N SER A 12 22.57 -7.34 -4.62
CA SER A 12 22.93 -5.99 -4.14
C SER A 12 22.50 -4.88 -5.09
N ILE A 13 21.36 -4.26 -4.80
CA ILE A 13 21.10 -2.83 -4.98
C ILE A 13 20.21 -2.43 -3.79
N ASP A 14 20.77 -2.20 -2.61
CA ASP A 14 21.24 -0.89 -2.14
C ASP A 14 21.42 0.20 -3.20
N TYR A 15 20.39 1.04 -3.37
CA TYR A 15 20.52 2.50 -3.50
C TYR A 15 19.33 3.13 -2.76
N LEU A 16 19.54 3.64 -1.54
CA LEU A 16 20.08 4.96 -1.18
C LEU A 16 19.04 6.09 -1.31
N VAL A 17 18.47 6.47 -0.17
CA VAL A 17 18.54 7.88 0.23
C VAL A 17 19.86 8.01 1.00
N PRO A 18 20.89 8.71 0.46
CA PRO A 18 22.12 8.97 1.19
C PRO A 18 21.83 9.89 2.39
N GLY A 19 22.31 9.54 3.59
CA GLY A 19 22.28 10.43 4.76
C GLY A 19 21.43 9.98 5.96
N LEU A 20 20.84 8.78 5.96
CA LEU A 20 20.21 8.28 7.19
C LEU A 20 21.28 7.85 8.20
N PRO A 21 21.26 8.38 9.44
CA PRO A 21 22.28 8.08 10.43
C PRO A 21 22.22 6.60 10.79
N ARG A 22 23.38 5.94 10.76
CA ARG A 22 23.54 4.61 11.39
C ARG A 22 23.19 4.79 12.87
N ARG A 23 22.04 4.27 13.30
CA ARG A 23 21.70 4.21 14.72
C ARG A 23 21.43 2.77 15.12
N ASP A 24 22.47 2.25 15.75
CA ASP A 24 22.62 1.03 16.50
C ASP A 24 21.33 0.32 16.91
N ILE A 25 21.23 -0.93 16.45
CA ILE A 25 20.21 -1.94 16.77
C ILE A 25 20.18 -2.41 18.23
N ASN A 26 20.89 -1.74 19.15
CA ASN A 26 20.98 -2.11 20.57
C ASN A 26 20.95 -0.88 21.49
N ARG A 27 19.77 -0.36 21.85
CA ARG A 27 19.56 0.35 23.14
C ARG A 27 18.09 0.49 23.53
N GLU A 28 17.86 0.36 24.84
CA GLU A 28 16.57 0.11 25.49
C GLU A 28 15.79 1.39 25.89
N ARG A 29 14.49 1.18 26.13
CA ARG A 29 13.33 2.10 26.28
C ARG A 29 13.46 3.31 27.22
N ARG A 30 12.70 4.40 26.90
CA ARG A 30 11.71 5.16 27.74
C ARG A 30 10.81 5.96 26.76
N SER A 31 9.49 6.10 26.82
CA SER A 31 8.47 5.94 27.86
C SER A 31 7.09 5.75 27.17
N SER A 32 6.18 5.01 27.81
CA SER A 32 4.85 4.64 27.33
C SER A 32 3.89 5.82 27.16
N ILE A 33 3.29 5.95 25.97
CA ILE A 33 1.84 6.03 25.74
C ILE A 33 1.57 5.72 24.25
N HIS A 34 1.01 4.54 23.97
CA HIS A 34 0.50 4.05 22.66
C HIS A 34 1.52 3.58 21.59
N GLY A 35 2.72 3.14 21.97
CA GLY A 35 3.73 2.62 21.02
C GLY A 35 3.80 1.09 20.97
N PHE A 36 3.40 0.49 19.84
CA PHE A 36 3.77 -0.89 19.48
C PHE A 36 4.41 -0.90 18.08
N PRO A 37 5.66 -1.37 17.94
CA PRO A 37 6.33 -1.47 16.64
C PRO A 37 5.91 -2.75 15.90
N VAL A 38 5.59 -2.64 14.61
CA VAL A 38 5.29 -3.76 13.71
C VAL A 38 6.56 -4.14 12.93
N TYR A 39 6.86 -5.44 12.86
CA TYR A 39 7.99 -5.98 12.10
C TYR A 39 7.48 -6.74 10.86
N ILE A 40 8.04 -6.45 9.68
CA ILE A 40 7.85 -7.23 8.45
C ILE A 40 9.18 -7.95 8.14
N ARG A 41 9.19 -9.30 8.15
CA ARG A 41 10.32 -10.11 7.67
C ARG A 41 10.19 -10.33 6.16
N LYS A 42 11.17 -9.85 5.40
CA LYS A 42 11.20 -9.72 3.93
C LYS A 42 11.04 -11.02 3.09
N LYS A 43 10.79 -12.21 3.66
CA LYS A 43 10.78 -13.47 2.90
C LYS A 43 9.44 -14.22 2.89
N ASP A 44 8.48 -13.80 3.71
CA ASP A 44 7.19 -14.47 3.79
C ASP A 44 6.14 -13.66 3.02
N ARG A 45 5.64 -14.22 1.91
CA ARG A 45 4.46 -13.70 1.18
C ARG A 45 3.14 -13.95 1.94
N HIS A 46 3.23 -14.32 3.22
CA HIS A 46 2.12 -14.47 4.14
C HIS A 46 2.38 -13.60 5.37
N MET A 47 1.44 -12.69 5.64
CA MET A 47 1.49 -11.76 6.77
C MET A 47 1.37 -12.55 8.08
N ILE A 48 2.42 -12.56 8.91
CA ILE A 48 2.38 -13.17 10.25
C ILE A 48 1.82 -12.15 11.23
N LEU A 49 0.60 -12.39 11.71
CA LEU A 49 -0.09 -11.54 12.67
C LEU A 49 0.47 -11.76 14.10
N PRO A 50 0.73 -10.71 14.89
CA PRO A 50 1.14 -10.82 16.28
C PRO A 50 0.25 -11.73 17.13
N ASN A 51 0.86 -12.46 18.06
CA ASN A 51 0.24 -13.47 18.95
C ASN A 51 -0.76 -12.91 20.00
N TYR A 52 -1.26 -11.68 19.78
CA TYR A 52 -2.26 -10.99 20.61
C TYR A 52 -3.46 -10.47 19.79
N ILE A 53 -3.50 -10.77 18.50
CA ILE A 53 -4.65 -10.45 17.63
C ILE A 53 -5.67 -11.57 17.80
N SER A 54 -6.89 -11.23 18.21
CA SER A 54 -7.94 -12.24 18.28
C SER A 54 -8.22 -12.79 16.88
N ASN A 55 -8.61 -14.07 16.78
CA ASN A 55 -8.94 -14.67 15.50
C ASN A 55 -9.96 -13.82 14.71
N ARG A 56 -10.92 -13.23 15.42
CA ARG A 56 -11.90 -12.27 14.87
C ARG A 56 -11.27 -11.02 14.28
N GLN A 57 -10.26 -10.42 14.92
CA GLN A 57 -9.58 -9.23 14.37
C GLN A 57 -8.78 -9.57 13.11
N ALA A 58 -8.17 -10.75 13.07
CA ALA A 58 -7.50 -11.27 11.88
C ALA A 58 -8.48 -11.50 10.71
N GLU A 59 -9.64 -12.11 11.01
CA GLU A 59 -10.73 -12.32 10.05
C GLU A 59 -11.23 -10.98 9.49
N ILE A 60 -11.58 -10.02 10.35
CA ILE A 60 -12.04 -8.68 9.93
C ILE A 60 -11.00 -8.00 9.03
N THR A 61 -9.71 -8.11 9.39
CA THR A 61 -8.63 -7.53 8.60
C THR A 61 -8.57 -8.17 7.21
N THR A 62 -8.64 -9.50 7.15
CA THR A 62 -8.61 -10.25 5.89
C THR A 62 -9.81 -9.90 5.01
N SER A 63 -11.02 -9.88 5.57
CA SER A 63 -12.23 -9.52 4.84
C SER A 63 -12.19 -8.07 4.34
N PHE A 64 -11.69 -7.12 5.15
CA PHE A 64 -11.49 -5.75 4.71
C PHE A 64 -10.52 -5.66 3.53
N MET A 65 -9.37 -6.33 3.61
CA MET A 65 -8.39 -6.30 2.52
C MET A 65 -8.98 -6.85 1.23
N ASN A 66 -9.71 -7.96 1.29
CA ASN A 66 -10.36 -8.53 0.10
C ASN A 66 -11.39 -7.59 -0.52
N LEU A 67 -12.27 -6.99 0.30
CA LEU A 67 -13.27 -6.03 -0.18
C LEU A 67 -12.63 -4.78 -0.77
N MET A 68 -11.53 -4.31 -0.17
CA MET A 68 -10.77 -3.17 -0.67
C MET A 68 -10.13 -3.47 -2.02
N GLU A 69 -9.50 -4.63 -2.19
CA GLU A 69 -8.90 -5.05 -3.46
C GLU A 69 -9.95 -5.24 -4.56
N GLU A 70 -11.08 -5.86 -4.23
CA GLU A 70 -12.21 -6.02 -5.14
C GLU A 70 -12.71 -4.65 -5.60
N HIS A 71 -12.98 -3.74 -4.66
CA HIS A 71 -13.45 -2.39 -4.98
C HIS A 71 -12.42 -1.58 -5.78
N LEU A 72 -11.12 -1.74 -5.49
CA LEU A 72 -10.06 -1.10 -6.26
C LEU A 72 -10.05 -1.60 -7.71
N SER A 73 -10.27 -2.90 -7.92
CA SER A 73 -10.41 -3.50 -9.26
C SER A 73 -11.64 -2.96 -10.00
N GLU A 74 -12.78 -2.79 -9.31
CA GLU A 74 -13.98 -2.20 -9.88
C GLU A 74 -13.76 -0.74 -10.33
N LEU A 75 -13.09 0.07 -9.51
CA LEU A 75 -12.71 1.44 -9.86
C LEU A 75 -11.84 1.45 -11.13
N GLN A 76 -10.80 0.61 -11.17
CA GLN A 76 -9.91 0.53 -12.33
C GLN A 76 -10.64 0.17 -13.62
N GLN A 77 -11.66 -0.69 -13.52
CA GLN A 77 -12.52 -1.10 -14.63
C GLN A 77 -13.62 -0.09 -14.96
N LEU A 78 -13.68 1.04 -14.25
CA LEU A 78 -14.74 2.06 -14.36
C LEU A 78 -16.15 1.49 -14.10
N LYS A 79 -16.24 0.41 -13.30
CA LYS A 79 -17.52 -0.17 -12.84
C LYS A 79 -18.05 0.55 -11.60
N ALA A 80 -17.17 1.15 -10.81
CA ALA A 80 -17.52 2.00 -9.68
C ALA A 80 -17.20 3.46 -10.00
N GLU A 81 -18.16 4.36 -9.74
CA GLU A 81 -18.01 5.80 -9.99
C GLU A 81 -17.25 6.51 -8.87
N LYS A 82 -17.39 6.04 -7.63
CA LYS A 82 -16.85 6.67 -6.43
C LYS A 82 -16.13 5.68 -5.55
N ARG A 83 -15.15 6.18 -4.82
CA ARG A 83 -14.48 5.43 -3.77
C ARG A 83 -15.40 5.16 -2.60
N PHE A 84 -15.32 3.96 -2.08
CA PHE A 84 -15.87 3.63 -0.78
C PHE A 84 -15.13 4.36 0.34
N SER A 85 -15.93 4.91 1.25
CA SER A 85 -15.46 5.40 2.53
C SER A 85 -15.29 4.24 3.50
N VAL A 86 -14.59 4.49 4.61
CA VAL A 86 -14.48 3.51 5.71
C VAL A 86 -15.85 3.06 6.22
N LYS A 87 -16.87 3.93 6.16
CA LYS A 87 -18.23 3.59 6.56
C LYS A 87 -18.87 2.57 5.61
N ASP A 88 -18.58 2.64 4.33
CA ASP A 88 -19.12 1.71 3.33
C ASP A 88 -18.53 0.31 3.54
N PHE A 89 -17.21 0.21 3.74
CA PHE A 89 -16.57 -1.05 4.11
C PHE A 89 -17.10 -1.62 5.43
N ALA A 90 -17.26 -0.78 6.45
CA ALA A 90 -17.79 -1.22 7.73
C ALA A 90 -19.23 -1.75 7.63
N LYS A 91 -20.06 -1.12 6.78
CA LYS A 91 -21.42 -1.57 6.49
C LYS A 91 -21.42 -2.95 5.82
N MET A 92 -20.54 -3.19 4.84
CA MET A 92 -20.41 -4.49 4.17
C MET A 92 -19.93 -5.60 5.11
N LEU A 93 -19.12 -5.24 6.11
CA LEU A 93 -18.63 -6.15 7.14
C LEU A 93 -19.56 -6.28 8.36
N TYR A 94 -20.73 -5.62 8.35
CA TYR A 94 -21.68 -5.59 9.46
C TYR A 94 -21.08 -5.16 10.80
N ILE A 95 -20.17 -4.17 10.77
CA ILE A 95 -19.52 -3.61 11.96
C ILE A 95 -19.55 -2.07 11.96
N GLN A 96 -19.25 -1.48 13.11
CA GLN A 96 -19.12 -0.02 13.21
C GLN A 96 -17.82 0.47 12.58
N ALA A 97 -17.85 1.62 11.89
CA ALA A 97 -16.68 2.20 11.23
C ALA A 97 -15.51 2.49 12.19
N ARG A 98 -15.79 2.89 13.43
CA ARG A 98 -14.76 3.05 14.47
C ARG A 98 -14.10 1.71 14.81
N HIS A 99 -14.88 0.64 14.93
CA HIS A 99 -14.33 -0.69 15.20
C HIS A 99 -13.47 -1.17 14.03
N LEU A 100 -13.92 -1.00 12.79
CA LEU A 100 -13.12 -1.31 11.60
C LEU A 100 -11.79 -0.53 11.63
N THR A 101 -11.84 0.79 11.79
CA THR A 101 -10.64 1.63 11.83
C THR A 101 -9.66 1.16 12.89
N ASN A 102 -10.13 0.96 14.12
CA ASN A 102 -9.29 0.51 15.22
C ASN A 102 -8.68 -0.87 14.95
N THR A 103 -9.46 -1.81 14.42
CA THR A 103 -9.00 -3.16 14.11
C THR A 103 -7.92 -3.12 13.02
N ILE A 104 -8.15 -2.43 11.90
CA ILE A 104 -7.17 -2.35 10.81
C ILE A 104 -5.90 -1.64 11.27
N THR A 105 -6.00 -0.52 11.99
CA THR A 105 -4.82 0.17 12.52
C THR A 105 -4.06 -0.71 13.50
N LEU A 106 -4.75 -1.47 14.35
CA LEU A 106 -4.12 -2.37 15.31
C LEU A 106 -3.40 -3.53 14.62
N THR A 107 -4.00 -4.15 13.61
CA THR A 107 -3.44 -5.35 12.97
C THR A 107 -2.39 -5.03 11.91
N THR A 108 -2.42 -3.83 11.31
CA THR A 108 -1.58 -3.48 10.16
C THR A 108 -0.65 -2.29 10.39
N GLY A 109 -0.89 -1.50 11.43
CA GLY A 109 -0.17 -0.25 11.70
C GLY A 109 -0.59 0.93 10.82
N LYS A 110 -1.56 0.78 9.92
CA LYS A 110 -2.10 1.85 9.06
C LYS A 110 -3.62 1.90 9.14
N SER A 111 -4.19 3.08 8.99
CA SER A 111 -5.64 3.24 8.88
C SER A 111 -6.18 2.63 7.57
N PRO A 112 -7.48 2.30 7.50
CA PRO A 112 -8.12 1.86 6.26
C PRO A 112 -7.94 2.83 5.07
N CYS A 113 -7.91 4.14 5.35
CA CYS A 113 -7.71 5.16 4.34
C CYS A 113 -6.28 5.12 3.77
N GLU A 114 -5.28 5.07 4.65
CA GLU A 114 -3.86 4.97 4.25
C GLU A 114 -3.58 3.68 3.48
N TRP A 115 -4.26 2.58 3.80
CA TRP A 115 -4.21 1.35 3.02
C TRP A 115 -4.72 1.56 1.60
N MET A 116 -5.94 2.08 1.45
CA MET A 116 -6.52 2.36 0.13
C MET A 116 -5.64 3.31 -0.69
N GLU A 117 -5.13 4.37 -0.07
CA GLU A 117 -4.25 5.35 -0.72
C GLU A 117 -2.91 4.74 -1.15
N SER A 118 -2.30 3.91 -0.30
CA SER A 118 -1.06 3.19 -0.64
C SER A 118 -1.28 2.29 -1.87
N ARG A 119 -2.38 1.54 -1.90
CA ARG A 119 -2.72 0.64 -3.00
C ARG A 119 -3.03 1.39 -4.30
N ILE A 120 -3.74 2.52 -4.22
CA ILE A 120 -3.96 3.40 -5.38
C ILE A 120 -2.62 3.89 -5.95
N ILE A 121 -1.68 4.30 -5.11
CA ILE A 121 -0.37 4.79 -5.57
C ILE A 121 0.46 3.67 -6.21
N GLU A 122 0.43 2.46 -5.63
CA GLU A 122 1.11 1.30 -6.20
C GLU A 122 0.59 0.98 -7.61
N GLU A 123 -0.73 0.91 -7.78
CA GLU A 123 -1.37 0.62 -9.07
C GLU A 123 -1.22 1.76 -10.07
N ALA A 124 -1.41 3.01 -9.64
CA ALA A 124 -1.19 4.18 -10.49
C ALA A 124 0.27 4.25 -10.98
N SER A 125 1.23 3.97 -10.08
CA SER A 125 2.65 3.91 -10.45
C SER A 125 2.93 2.80 -11.45
N ARG A 126 2.31 1.62 -11.30
CA ARG A 126 2.39 0.53 -12.28
C ARG A 126 1.87 0.96 -13.65
N MET A 127 0.66 1.55 -13.70
CA MET A 127 0.06 2.04 -14.94
C MET A 127 0.91 3.13 -15.62
N LEU A 128 1.52 4.02 -14.84
CA LEU A 128 2.43 5.06 -15.37
C LEU A 128 3.70 4.45 -16.00
N LYS A 129 4.19 3.32 -15.47
CA LYS A 129 5.39 2.61 -15.95
C LYS A 129 5.14 1.75 -17.17
N GLU A 130 3.98 1.11 -17.23
CA GLU A 130 3.66 0.07 -18.21
C GLU A 130 2.86 0.58 -19.40
N THR A 131 2.16 1.71 -19.24
CA THR A 131 1.24 2.22 -20.27
C THR A 131 1.54 3.67 -20.65
N LYS A 132 1.11 4.05 -21.86
CA LYS A 132 1.11 5.45 -22.34
C LYS A 132 -0.18 6.20 -22.00
N MET A 133 -1.01 5.65 -21.12
CA MET A 133 -2.32 6.22 -20.78
C MET A 133 -2.17 7.66 -20.25
N PRO A 134 -3.02 8.62 -20.66
CA PRO A 134 -3.01 9.97 -20.10
C PRO A 134 -3.14 9.97 -18.58
N VAL A 135 -2.43 10.89 -17.91
CA VAL A 135 -2.46 11.03 -16.43
C VAL A 135 -3.88 11.30 -15.92
N ALA A 136 -4.66 12.06 -16.70
CA ALA A 136 -6.08 12.31 -16.41
C ALA A 136 -6.89 11.01 -16.36
N ASP A 137 -6.74 10.14 -17.36
CA ASP A 137 -7.47 8.86 -17.44
C ASP A 137 -7.08 7.90 -16.33
N ILE A 138 -5.80 7.89 -15.94
CA ILE A 138 -5.33 7.12 -14.78
C ILE A 138 -6.00 7.64 -13.50
N GLY A 139 -6.07 8.95 -13.30
CA GLY A 139 -6.76 9.55 -12.17
C GLY A 139 -8.25 9.19 -12.13
N ASN A 140 -8.93 9.26 -13.28
CA ASN A 140 -10.34 8.93 -13.42
C ASN A 140 -10.64 7.48 -13.01
N ARG A 141 -9.77 6.53 -13.36
CA ARG A 141 -9.86 5.11 -12.96
C ARG A 141 -9.73 4.86 -11.46
N PHE A 142 -9.26 5.84 -10.71
CA PHE A 142 -9.27 5.76 -9.24
C PHE A 142 -10.34 6.65 -8.63
N GLY A 143 -11.32 7.15 -9.38
CA GLY A 143 -12.40 7.99 -8.87
C GLY A 143 -12.00 9.42 -8.53
N PHE A 144 -10.91 9.94 -9.12
CA PHE A 144 -10.64 11.39 -9.09
C PHE A 144 -11.42 12.07 -10.21
N SER A 145 -12.30 13.01 -9.88
CA SER A 145 -13.08 13.78 -10.88
C SER A 145 -12.26 14.86 -11.60
N ASP A 146 -11.20 15.36 -10.96
CA ASP A 146 -10.30 16.37 -11.52
C ASP A 146 -8.86 15.81 -11.56
N PRO A 147 -8.21 15.80 -12.74
CA PRO A 147 -6.81 15.41 -12.91
C PRO A 147 -5.83 16.17 -11.98
N SER A 148 -6.17 17.41 -11.62
CA SER A 148 -5.38 18.24 -10.71
C SER A 148 -5.36 17.66 -9.30
N ASN A 149 -6.48 17.08 -8.85
CA ASN A 149 -6.58 16.43 -7.53
C ASN A 149 -5.77 15.15 -7.50
N PHE A 150 -5.82 14.34 -8.57
CA PHE A 150 -4.95 13.17 -8.69
C PHE A 150 -3.47 13.56 -8.67
N THR A 151 -3.09 14.60 -9.42
CA THR A 151 -1.71 15.08 -9.47
C THR A 151 -1.19 15.53 -8.11
N LYS A 152 -2.01 16.29 -7.35
CA LYS A 152 -1.69 16.71 -5.98
C LYS A 152 -1.55 15.51 -5.04
N PHE A 153 -2.50 14.58 -5.09
CA PHE A 153 -2.47 13.34 -4.30
C PHE A 153 -1.20 12.52 -4.58
N PHE A 154 -0.93 12.23 -5.85
CA PHE A 154 0.23 11.45 -6.26
C PHE A 154 1.54 12.12 -5.85
N LYS A 155 1.65 13.45 -6.06
CA LYS A 155 2.81 14.22 -5.62
C LYS A 155 2.95 14.21 -4.10
N GLY A 156 1.86 14.29 -3.34
CA GLY A 156 1.90 14.22 -1.88
C GLY A 156 2.44 12.88 -1.37
N MET A 157 2.09 11.78 -2.04
CA MET A 157 2.50 10.43 -1.65
C MET A 157 3.90 10.03 -2.16
N VAL A 158 4.26 10.43 -3.39
CA VAL A 158 5.49 10.00 -4.09
C VAL A 158 6.58 11.08 -4.09
N GLY A 159 6.23 12.34 -3.82
CA GLY A 159 7.13 13.49 -3.82
C GLY A 159 7.29 14.20 -5.17
N ILE A 160 6.92 13.55 -6.28
CA ILE A 160 7.00 14.10 -7.64
C ILE A 160 5.67 13.93 -8.40
N THR A 161 5.47 14.72 -9.45
CA THR A 161 4.24 14.64 -10.26
C THR A 161 4.18 13.32 -11.05
N PRO A 162 2.98 12.82 -11.39
CA PRO A 162 2.82 11.62 -12.23
C PRO A 162 3.58 11.71 -13.56
N LEU A 163 3.57 12.90 -14.19
CA LEU A 163 4.24 13.13 -15.46
C LEU A 163 5.77 13.05 -15.32
N ASN A 164 6.33 13.66 -14.26
CA ASN A 164 7.77 13.56 -13.99
C ASN A 164 8.15 12.12 -13.64
N PHE A 165 7.33 11.44 -12.84
CA PHE A 165 7.53 10.03 -12.51
C PHE A 165 7.62 9.15 -13.77
N ARG A 166 6.71 9.33 -14.74
CA ARG A 166 6.76 8.62 -16.02
C ARG A 166 8.07 8.90 -16.78
N LYS A 167 8.47 10.17 -16.89
CA LYS A 167 9.73 10.54 -17.56
C LYS A 167 10.95 9.89 -16.90
N HIS A 168 11.02 9.87 -15.56
CA HIS A 168 12.11 9.22 -14.83
C HIS A 168 12.19 7.73 -15.12
N VAL A 169 11.04 7.04 -15.16
CA VAL A 169 10.98 5.62 -15.48
C VAL A 169 11.42 5.36 -16.91
N GLU A 170 11.00 6.18 -17.88
CA GLU A 170 11.38 6.04 -19.29
C GLU A 170 12.89 6.22 -19.49
N LEU A 171 13.49 7.21 -18.82
CA LEU A 171 14.94 7.45 -18.87
C LEU A 171 15.75 6.30 -18.25
N ALA A 172 15.23 5.63 -17.22
CA ALA A 172 15.88 4.49 -16.59
C ALA A 172 15.80 3.17 -17.40
N LYS A 173 15.07 3.16 -18.52
CA LYS A 173 14.96 2.00 -19.43
C LYS A 173 15.96 2.05 -20.60
N ILE A 174 16.73 3.13 -20.72
CA ILE A 174 17.77 3.36 -21.74
C ILE A 174 19.13 2.96 -21.15
#